data_AF-A0A505DDX1-F1
#
_entry.id   AF-A0A505DDX1-F1
#
_cell.length_a   1.000
_cell.length_b   1.000
_cell.length_c   1.000
_cell.angle_alpha   90.00
_cell.angle_beta   90.00
_cell.angle_gamma   90.00
#
_symmetry.space_group_name_H-M   'P 1'
#
loop_
_entity.id
_entity.type
_entity.pdbx_description
1 polymer ?
#
loop_
_entity_poly.entity_id
_entity_poly.type
_entity_poly.pdbx_seq_one_letter_code
_entity_poly.pdbx_strand_id
1 'polypeptide(L)' 'MTSDEYVCPVCGQPVDTVVHRHKTMGVVVPLWGPGPCKNPECEAYTAEEPSEPAPVVTADSRPPGAAETDTDAAAEQDS' A
#
# COMPACT_ATOMS: atom_id res chain seq x y z
N MET A 1 21.77 1.61 -18.54
CA MET A 1 20.61 1.08 -17.81
C MET A 1 19.43 1.28 -18.73
N THR A 2 18.76 0.20 -19.11
CA THR A 2 17.59 0.28 -19.98
C THR A 2 16.40 0.61 -19.09
N SER A 3 15.85 1.81 -19.24
CA SER A 3 14.50 2.09 -18.76
C SER A 3 13.56 1.56 -19.84
N ASP A 4 13.01 0.37 -19.62
CA ASP A 4 11.98 -0.18 -20.51
C ASP A 4 10.72 0.69 -20.40
N GLU A 5 10.54 1.58 -21.39
CA GLU A 5 9.36 2.44 -21.49
C GLU A 5 8.16 1.59 -21.89
N TYR A 6 7.17 1.49 -21.00
CA TYR A 6 5.95 0.72 -21.26
C TYR A 6 5.05 1.48 -22.23
N VAL A 7 4.53 0.76 -23.23
CA VAL A 7 3.59 1.28 -24.23
C VAL A 7 2.30 0.48 -24.23
N CYS A 8 1.18 1.14 -24.50
CA CYS A 8 -0.10 0.48 -24.70
C CYS A 8 -0.06 -0.37 -26.00
N PRO A 9 -0.35 -1.68 -25.95
CA PRO A 9 -0.29 -2.55 -27.14
C PRO A 9 -1.38 -2.26 -28.18
N VAL A 10 -2.39 -1.44 -27.85
CA VAL A 10 -3.51 -1.09 -28.75
C VAL A 10 -3.24 0.22 -29.50
N CYS A 11 -2.90 1.30 -28.79
CA CYS A 11 -2.70 2.63 -29.40
C CYS A 11 -1.24 3.09 -29.49
N GLY A 12 -0.28 2.29 -29.01
CA GLY A 12 1.15 2.60 -29.03
C GLY A 12 1.58 3.80 -28.18
N GLN A 13 0.67 4.41 -27.41
CA GLN A 13 0.99 5.52 -26.52
C GLN A 13 1.81 5.04 -25.31
N PRO A 14 2.77 5.85 -24.81
CA PRO A 14 3.47 5.54 -23.56
C PRO A 14 2.47 5.49 -22.41
N VAL A 15 2.69 4.57 -21.48
CA VAL A 15 1.90 4.42 -20.24
C VAL A 15 2.81 4.50 -19.03
N ASP A 16 2.25 4.94 -17.89
CA ASP A 16 2.98 4.96 -16.62
C ASP A 16 3.49 3.57 -16.26
N THR A 17 4.60 3.49 -15.52
CA THR A 17 4.99 2.24 -14.86
C THR A 17 4.36 2.18 -13.48
N VAL A 18 3.64 1.11 -13.17
CA VAL A 18 2.95 0.93 -11.88
C VAL A 18 3.46 -0.30 -11.13
N VAL A 19 3.34 -0.27 -9.80
CA VAL A 19 3.71 -1.39 -8.92
C VAL A 19 2.47 -2.14 -8.47
N HIS A 20 2.29 -3.35 -8.99
CA HIS A 20 1.27 -4.27 -8.55
C HIS A 20 1.75 -5.11 -7.36
N ARG A 21 0.88 -5.39 -6.39
CA ARG A 21 1.17 -6.28 -5.26
C ARG A 21 0.61 -7.67 -5.53
N HIS A 22 1.47 -8.62 -5.88
CA HIS A 22 1.07 -10.01 -6.14
C HIS A 22 1.28 -10.86 -4.88
N LYS A 23 0.22 -11.49 -4.35
CA LYS A 23 0.30 -12.32 -3.15
C LYS A 23 0.47 -13.80 -3.53
N THR A 24 1.60 -14.39 -3.17
CA THR A 24 1.96 -15.77 -3.48
C THR A 24 2.43 -16.47 -2.20
N MET A 25 1.80 -17.59 -1.85
CA MET A 25 2.14 -18.43 -0.69
C MET A 25 2.37 -17.64 0.63
N GLY A 26 1.52 -16.64 0.88
CA GLY A 26 1.58 -15.80 2.10
C GLY A 26 2.50 -14.58 1.99
N VAL A 27 3.41 -14.53 1.03
CA VAL A 27 4.29 -13.39 0.75
C VAL A 27 3.64 -12.43 -0.24
N VAL A 28 3.93 -11.13 -0.14
CA VAL A 28 3.52 -10.11 -1.11
C VAL A 28 4.73 -9.64 -1.90
N VAL A 29 4.72 -9.85 -3.21
CA VAL A 29 5.78 -9.51 -4.15
C VAL A 29 5.39 -8.24 -4.93
N PRO A 30 6.25 -7.22 -5.03
CA PRO A 30 6.04 -6.09 -5.94
C PRO A 30 6.38 -6.49 -7.37
N LEU A 31 5.46 -6.26 -8.31
CA LEU A 31 5.67 -6.45 -9.74
C LEU A 31 5.54 -5.11 -10.46
N TRP A 32 6.60 -4.71 -11.17
CA TRP A 32 6.59 -3.55 -12.04
C TRP A 32 6.01 -3.95 -13.41
N GLY A 33 5.13 -3.12 -13.97
CA GLY A 33 4.50 -3.39 -15.25
C GLY A 33 3.81 -2.17 -15.85
N PRO A 34 3.23 -2.33 -17.05
CA PRO A 34 2.49 -1.25 -17.71
C PRO A 34 1.28 -0.86 -16.86
N GLY A 35 1.11 0.45 -16.70
CA GLY A 35 -0.12 1.04 -16.19
C GLY A 35 -1.26 0.99 -17.22
N PRO A 36 -2.48 1.35 -16.79
CA PRO A 36 -3.64 1.42 -17.67
C PRO A 36 -3.46 2.50 -18.74
N CYS A 37 -4.11 2.30 -19.89
CA CYS A 37 -4.10 3.29 -20.96
C CYS A 37 -4.94 4.51 -20.56
N LYS A 38 -4.37 5.72 -20.69
CA LYS A 38 -5.03 6.99 -20.35
C LYS A 38 -5.58 7.76 -21.56
N ASN A 39 -5.50 7.18 -22.76
CA ASN A 39 -6.07 7.78 -23.97
C ASN A 39 -7.56 7.42 -24.08
N PRO A 40 -8.52 8.36 -23.93
CA PRO A 40 -9.95 8.04 -23.94
C PRO A 40 -10.47 7.53 -25.30
N GLU A 41 -9.73 7.76 -26.39
CA GLU A 41 -10.05 7.25 -27.73
C GLU A 41 -9.58 5.79 -27.94
N CYS A 42 -8.94 5.18 -26.94
CA CYS A 42 -8.38 3.83 -27.03
C CYS A 42 -9.35 2.77 -26.49
N GLU A 43 -9.52 1.66 -27.20
CA GLU A 43 -10.35 0.52 -26.75
C GLU A 43 -9.83 -0.12 -25.44
N ALA A 44 -8.54 0.08 -25.12
CA ALA A 44 -7.93 -0.35 -23.85
C ALA A 44 -8.01 0.70 -22.73
N TYR A 45 -8.72 1.82 -22.94
CA TYR A 45 -9.01 2.79 -21.89
C TYR A 45 -10.03 2.21 -20.92
N THR A 46 -9.57 1.91 -19.70
CA THR A 46 -10.49 1.65 -18.60
C THR A 46 -10.70 2.97 -17.87
N ALA A 47 -11.96 3.37 -17.69
CA ALA A 47 -12.27 4.40 -16.71
C ALA A 47 -12.03 3.77 -15.33
N GLU A 48 -10.85 4.02 -14.75
CA GLU A 48 -10.49 3.50 -13.43
C GLU A 48 -11.46 4.05 -12.38
N GLU A 49 -12.41 3.22 -11.94
CA GLU A 49 -12.92 3.38 -10.57
C GLU A 49 -11.71 3.20 -9.64
N PRO A 50 -11.47 4.12 -8.69
CA PRO A 50 -10.27 4.09 -7.88
C PRO A 50 -10.27 2.83 -7.02
N SER A 51 -9.48 1.83 -7.42
CA SER A 51 -9.28 0.60 -6.67
C SER A 51 -8.89 0.97 -5.25
N GLU A 52 -9.71 0.60 -4.27
CA GLU A 52 -9.69 1.22 -2.94
C GLU A 52 -8.25 1.36 -2.41
N PRO A 53 -7.80 2.59 -2.07
CA PRO A 53 -6.48 2.77 -1.48
C PRO A 53 -6.46 2.00 -0.17
N ALA A 54 -5.71 0.90 -0.14
CA ALA A 54 -5.56 0.07 1.04
C ALA A 54 -5.26 0.96 2.25
N PRO A 55 -5.97 0.79 3.39
CA PRO A 55 -5.98 1.77 4.45
C PRO A 55 -4.55 2.10 4.88
N VAL A 56 -4.16 3.36 4.68
CA VAL A 56 -2.88 3.87 5.13
C VAL A 56 -2.89 3.87 6.64
N VAL A 57 -2.39 2.80 7.24
CA VAL A 57 -2.08 2.74 8.67
C VAL A 57 -0.90 3.68 8.89
N THR A 58 -1.21 4.96 9.10
CA THR A 58 -0.24 5.95 9.55
C THR A 58 0.33 5.46 10.88
N ALA A 59 1.65 5.57 11.05
CA ALA A 59 2.36 5.03 12.21
C ALA A 59 2.08 5.77 13.54
N ASP A 60 1.07 6.64 13.57
CA ASP A 60 0.62 7.41 14.73
C ASP A 60 -0.80 7.00 15.13
N SER A 61 -0.91 5.76 15.60
CA SER A 61 -2.11 5.22 16.24
C SER A 61 -1.69 4.30 17.38
N ARG A 62 -0.98 4.89 18.35
CA ARG A 62 -0.74 4.25 19.64
C ARG A 62 -2.07 4.25 20.43
N PRO A 63 -2.66 3.09 20.74
CA PRO A 63 -3.93 3.05 21.46
C PRO A 63 -3.75 3.59 22.89
N PRO A 64 -4.57 4.56 23.33
CA PRO A 64 -4.57 5.01 24.71
C PRO A 64 -5.38 4.01 25.54
N GLY A 65 -4.73 3.03 26.17
CA GLY A 65 -5.50 1.93 26.79
C GLY A 65 -4.71 0.82 27.47
N ALA A 66 -3.65 1.13 28.21
CA ALA A 66 -3.21 0.30 29.32
C ALA A 66 -3.24 1.18 30.58
N ALA A 67 -4.37 1.16 31.29
CA ALA A 67 -4.45 1.74 32.62
C ALA A 67 -3.71 0.80 33.57
N GLU A 68 -2.53 1.19 34.03
CA GLU A 68 -1.81 0.47 35.08
C GLU A 68 -2.48 0.76 36.43
N THR A 69 -3.57 0.03 36.73
CA THR A 69 -4.22 0.06 38.04
C THR A 69 -3.43 -0.81 39.02
N ASP A 70 -2.60 -0.13 39.82
CA ASP A 70 -2.51 -0.19 41.29
C ASP A 70 -2.44 -1.54 42.05
N THR A 71 -1.90 -1.48 43.29
CA THR A 71 -1.71 -2.57 44.27
C THR A 71 -0.47 -3.45 43.94
N ASP A 72 0.51 -3.59 44.83
CA ASP A 72 0.35 -3.91 46.26
C ASP A 72 1.13 -3.02 47.25
N ALA A 73 0.73 -3.07 48.53
CA ALA A 73 1.17 -2.18 49.60
C ALA A 73 1.95 -2.87 50.73
N ALA A 74 2.71 -2.05 51.48
CA ALA A 74 3.20 -2.28 52.84
C ALA A 74 4.40 -3.24 53.08
N ALA A 75 5.62 -2.69 52.97
CA ALA A 75 6.82 -3.01 53.77
C ALA A 75 7.90 -1.91 53.61
N GLU A 76 8.77 -1.56 54.58
CA GLU A 76 8.69 -1.68 56.05
C GLU A 76 9.54 -0.59 56.77
N GLN A 77 9.00 -0.12 57.91
CA GLN A 77 9.59 0.43 59.16
C GLN A 77 11.05 0.97 59.28
N ASP A 78 11.13 2.23 59.74
CA ASP A 78 12.05 2.83 60.75
C ASP A 78 13.60 2.65 60.68
N SER A 79 14.32 3.76 60.44
CA SER A 79 15.67 4.10 60.96
C SER A 79 16.06 5.55 60.67
#